data_AF-A0A963KUF1-F1
#
_entry.id   AF-A0A963KUF1-F1
#
_cell.length_a   1.000
_cell.length_b   1.000
_cell.length_c   1.000
_cell.angle_alpha   90.00
_cell.angle_beta   90.00
_cell.angle_gamma   90.00
#
_symmetry.space_group_name_H-M   'P 1'
#
loop_
_entity.id
_entity.type
_entity.pdbx_description
1 polymer ?
#
loop_
_entity_poly.entity_id
_entity_poly.type
_entity_poly.pdbx_seq_one_letter_code
_entity_poly.pdbx_strand_id
1 'polypeptide(L)'
;MKRRTLLATGISVSVAGLATSPHAEGVRLRELYRKDRSFSDLALSADGERFSVWGFMAPPLKADSVFFVLTNRPMAVCPFCEPGMPWPDDILAVYAKRVVDVVPFNVPIVVTGVLELGDEVDPELGFYSKVRLVDATFSRV
;
A
#
# COMPACT_ATOMS: atom_id res chain seq x y z
N MET A 1 -66.65 1.16 29.16
CA MET A 1 -66.23 0.10 28.22
C MET A 1 -66.08 0.68 26.82
N LYS A 2 -64.85 0.88 26.32
CA LYS A 2 -64.41 0.60 24.93
C LYS A 2 -62.97 1.10 24.75
N ARG A 3 -62.14 0.21 24.23
CA ARG A 3 -60.67 0.23 24.24
C ARG A 3 -60.14 1.19 23.17
N ARG A 4 -59.15 2.00 23.52
CA ARG A 4 -58.36 2.82 22.59
C ARG A 4 -57.20 1.96 22.08
N THR A 5 -57.22 1.65 20.80
CA THR A 5 -56.18 0.87 20.12
C THR A 5 -55.19 1.84 19.48
N LEU A 6 -53.98 1.96 20.03
CA LEU A 6 -52.88 2.69 19.43
C LEU A 6 -52.03 1.70 18.63
N LEU A 7 -51.97 1.87 17.30
CA LEU A 7 -51.00 1.17 16.45
C LEU A 7 -49.62 1.80 16.66
N ALA A 8 -48.67 1.00 17.14
CA ALA A 8 -47.26 1.33 17.17
C ALA A 8 -46.58 0.80 15.90
N THR A 9 -46.17 1.69 15.01
CA THR A 9 -45.32 1.39 13.86
C THR A 9 -43.86 1.29 14.33
N GLY A 10 -43.29 0.09 14.29
CA GLY A 10 -41.88 -0.16 14.60
C GLY A 10 -40.97 0.28 13.44
N ILE A 11 -40.01 1.16 13.73
CA ILE A 11 -38.91 1.49 12.83
C ILE A 11 -37.76 0.54 13.17
N SER A 12 -37.51 -0.44 12.30
CA SER A 12 -36.30 -1.27 12.38
C SER A 12 -35.12 -0.46 11.86
N VAL A 13 -34.24 -0.04 12.76
CA VAL A 13 -32.92 0.50 12.42
C VAL A 13 -31.99 -0.69 12.18
N SER A 14 -31.73 -0.98 10.92
CA SER A 14 -30.68 -1.93 10.52
C SER A 14 -29.32 -1.28 10.80
N VAL A 15 -28.67 -1.71 11.88
CA VAL A 15 -27.27 -1.39 12.15
C VAL A 15 -26.45 -2.20 11.14
N ALA A 16 -26.04 -1.56 10.04
CA ALA A 16 -25.06 -2.13 9.13
C ALA A 16 -23.72 -2.24 9.89
N GLY A 17 -23.25 -3.48 10.08
CA GLY A 17 -21.99 -3.75 10.74
C GLY A 17 -20.83 -3.04 10.03
N LEU A 18 -20.04 -2.28 10.79
CA LEU A 18 -18.72 -1.84 10.37
C LEU A 18 -17.85 -3.09 10.19
N ALA A 19 -17.78 -3.60 8.96
CA ALA A 19 -16.79 -4.58 8.59
C ALA A 19 -15.41 -3.91 8.70
N THR A 20 -14.68 -4.20 9.77
CA THR A 20 -13.27 -3.84 9.87
C THR A 20 -12.52 -4.75 8.93
N SER A 21 -12.10 -4.23 7.77
CA SER A 21 -11.30 -5.01 6.83
C SER A 21 -10.01 -5.49 7.51
N PRO A 22 -9.66 -6.79 7.46
CA PRO A 22 -8.42 -7.32 8.04
C PRO A 22 -7.13 -6.76 7.39
N HIS A 23 -7.25 -5.89 6.38
CA HIS A 23 -6.17 -5.11 5.78
C HIS A 23 -5.76 -3.86 6.57
N ALA A 24 -6.31 -3.63 7.77
CA ALA A 24 -5.92 -2.48 8.60
C ALA A 24 -4.40 -2.46 8.91
N GLU A 25 -3.74 -3.62 8.93
CA GLU A 25 -2.31 -3.72 9.25
C GLU A 25 -1.37 -3.76 8.03
N GLY A 26 -1.91 -3.85 6.81
CA GLY A 26 -1.13 -3.95 5.56
C GLY A 26 -0.37 -5.27 5.38
N VAL A 27 -0.31 -5.76 4.13
CA VAL A 27 0.43 -6.97 3.75
C VAL A 27 1.94 -6.70 3.83
N ARG A 28 2.75 -7.66 4.29
CA ARG A 28 4.21 -7.49 4.30
C ARG A 28 4.77 -7.68 2.88
N LEU A 29 5.78 -6.89 2.49
CA LEU A 29 6.40 -6.99 1.15
C LEU A 29 6.83 -8.42 0.78
N ARG A 30 7.31 -9.20 1.76
CA ARG A 30 7.73 -10.60 1.56
C ARG A 30 6.61 -11.48 1.00
N GLU A 31 5.35 -11.17 1.33
CA GLU A 31 4.18 -11.94 0.88
C GLU A 31 3.85 -11.71 -0.59
N LEU A 32 4.42 -10.68 -1.23
CA LEU A 32 4.30 -10.45 -2.67
C LEU A 32 5.13 -11.43 -3.50
N TYR A 33 6.02 -12.21 -2.85
CA TYR A 33 6.98 -13.07 -3.52
C TYR A 33 6.92 -14.52 -3.01
N ARG A 34 7.17 -15.45 -3.92
CA ARG A 34 7.50 -16.85 -3.60
C ARG A 34 8.97 -16.95 -3.20
N LYS A 35 9.38 -18.14 -2.71
CA LYS A 35 10.78 -18.41 -2.30
C LYS A 35 11.78 -18.30 -3.45
N ASP A 36 11.34 -18.46 -4.69
CA ASP A 36 12.17 -18.33 -5.90
C ASP A 36 12.20 -16.90 -6.46
N ARG A 37 11.59 -15.92 -5.76
CA ARG A 37 11.44 -14.50 -6.14
C ARG A 37 10.47 -14.23 -7.29
N SER A 38 9.72 -15.23 -7.76
CA SER A 38 8.55 -14.97 -8.61
C SER A 38 7.41 -14.35 -7.79
N PHE A 39 6.47 -13.68 -8.46
CA PHE A 39 5.30 -13.11 -7.78
C PHE A 39 4.42 -14.20 -7.15
N SER A 40 3.91 -13.91 -5.96
CA SER A 40 2.95 -14.79 -5.28
C SER A 40 1.58 -14.76 -5.95
N ASP A 41 0.75 -15.77 -5.67
CA ASP A 41 -0.65 -15.78 -6.14
C ASP A 41 -1.43 -14.57 -5.60
N LEU A 42 -1.10 -14.11 -4.39
CA LEU A 42 -1.65 -12.88 -3.81
C LEU A 42 -1.33 -11.68 -4.68
N ALA A 43 -0.05 -11.47 -5.02
CA ALA A 43 0.37 -10.35 -5.85
C ALA A 43 -0.29 -10.39 -7.24
N LEU A 44 -0.27 -11.56 -7.89
CA LEU A 44 -0.86 -11.73 -9.22
C LEU A 44 -2.38 -11.49 -9.21
N SER A 45 -3.08 -11.90 -8.15
CA SER A 45 -4.53 -11.67 -8.02
C SER A 45 -4.91 -10.22 -7.68
N ALA A 46 -3.95 -9.45 -7.17
CA ALA A 46 -4.14 -8.06 -6.75
C ALA A 46 -3.59 -7.05 -7.78
N ASP A 47 -3.05 -7.51 -8.91
CA ASP A 47 -2.55 -6.65 -9.98
C ASP A 47 -3.70 -5.81 -10.58
N GLY A 48 -3.53 -4.50 -10.60
CA GLY A 48 -4.56 -3.52 -10.96
C GLY A 48 -5.57 -3.19 -9.85
N GLU A 49 -5.49 -3.82 -8.68
CA GLU A 49 -6.44 -3.62 -7.57
C GLU A 49 -5.87 -2.72 -6.47
N ARG A 50 -6.77 -2.18 -5.64
CA ARG A 50 -6.36 -1.42 -4.45
C ARG A 50 -5.74 -2.35 -3.41
N PHE A 51 -4.48 -2.14 -3.09
CA PHE A 51 -3.69 -2.98 -2.22
C PHE A 51 -2.96 -2.17 -1.15
N SER A 52 -2.84 -2.74 0.05
CA SER A 52 -2.19 -2.10 1.21
C SER A 52 -0.97 -2.87 1.65
N VAL A 53 0.19 -2.20 1.69
CA VAL A 53 1.49 -2.78 2.03
C VAL A 53 2.07 -2.08 3.23
N TRP A 54 2.54 -2.86 4.20
CA TRP A 54 3.26 -2.38 5.38
C TRP A 54 4.76 -2.30 5.11
N GLY A 55 5.42 -1.24 5.58
CA GLY A 55 6.87 -1.11 5.49
C GLY A 55 7.41 0.18 6.08
N PHE A 56 8.61 0.56 5.64
CA PHE A 56 9.30 1.78 6.04
C PHE A 56 9.59 2.65 4.83
N MET A 57 9.45 3.95 4.99
CA MET A 57 9.80 4.92 3.95
C MET A 57 11.32 5.06 3.88
N ALA A 58 11.92 4.67 2.76
CA ALA A 58 13.28 5.09 2.46
C ALA A 58 13.31 6.61 2.20
N PRO A 59 14.34 7.33 2.69
CA PRO A 59 14.46 8.77 2.44
C PRO A 59 14.37 9.09 0.92
N PRO A 60 13.47 10.00 0.50
CA PRO A 60 13.27 10.31 -0.91
C PRO A 60 14.54 10.82 -1.60
N LEU A 61 14.67 10.53 -2.90
CA LEU A 61 15.84 10.91 -3.72
C LEU A 61 15.90 12.42 -4.01
N LYS A 62 14.75 13.08 -4.01
CA LYS A 62 14.59 14.52 -4.23
C LYS A 62 13.64 15.08 -3.17
N ALA A 63 13.87 16.34 -2.78
CA ALA A 63 12.90 17.08 -2.00
C ALA A 63 11.59 17.26 -2.80
N ASP A 64 10.47 17.36 -2.09
CA ASP A 64 9.14 17.59 -2.66
C ASP A 64 8.71 16.56 -3.72
N SER A 65 9.22 15.32 -3.62
CA SER A 65 8.86 14.25 -4.54
C SER A 65 7.53 13.59 -4.18
N VAL A 66 6.80 13.13 -5.20
CA VAL A 66 5.68 12.18 -5.06
C VAL A 66 6.16 10.73 -4.97
N PHE A 67 7.45 10.48 -5.15
CA PHE A 67 8.04 9.15 -5.19
C PHE A 67 8.84 8.82 -3.94
N PHE A 68 8.73 7.58 -3.48
CA PHE A 68 9.64 7.00 -2.50
C PHE A 68 9.70 5.48 -2.67
N VAL A 69 10.69 4.85 -2.03
CA VAL A 69 10.79 3.39 -1.97
C VAL A 69 10.30 2.92 -0.60
N LEU A 70 9.34 1.99 -0.60
CA LEU A 70 8.90 1.28 0.59
C LEU A 70 9.79 0.06 0.81
N THR A 71 10.32 -0.11 2.02
CA THR A 71 11.26 -1.19 2.36
C THR A 71 10.69 -2.08 3.46
N ASN A 72 11.11 -3.35 3.53
CA ASN A 72 10.66 -4.25 4.61
C ASN A 72 11.27 -3.94 5.99
N ARG A 73 12.39 -3.21 6.00
CA ARG A 73 13.19 -2.87 7.17
C ARG A 73 13.60 -1.40 7.11
N PRO A 74 13.86 -0.75 8.25
CA PRO A 74 14.37 0.62 8.27
C PRO A 74 15.66 0.76 7.45
N MET A 75 15.69 1.72 6.53
CA MET A 75 16.87 2.00 5.71
C MET A 75 17.15 3.51 5.69
N ALA A 76 18.34 3.90 6.12
CA ALA A 76 18.77 5.30 6.11
C ALA A 76 19.15 5.82 4.70
N VAL A 77 19.23 4.92 3.72
CA VAL A 77 19.58 5.23 2.33
C VAL A 77 18.63 4.49 1.39
N CYS A 78 18.18 5.16 0.35
CA CYS A 78 17.32 4.57 -0.67
C CYS A 78 18.09 3.51 -1.48
N PRO A 79 17.62 2.24 -1.55
CA PRO A 79 18.20 1.24 -2.44
C PRO A 79 17.76 1.55 -3.88
N PHE A 80 18.57 2.34 -4.59
CA PHE A 80 18.33 2.64 -6.00
C PHE A 80 18.45 1.37 -6.84
N CYS A 81 17.53 1.19 -7.79
CA CYS A 81 17.50 0.05 -8.70
C CYS A 81 17.62 0.54 -10.14
N GLU A 82 18.50 -0.12 -10.90
CA GLU A 82 18.77 0.18 -12.30
C GLU A 82 18.37 -0.98 -13.21
N PRO A 83 18.00 -0.73 -14.48
CA PRO A 83 17.73 -1.78 -15.44
C PRO A 83 18.93 -2.73 -15.62
N GLY A 84 18.67 -4.03 -15.70
CA GLY A 84 19.71 -5.05 -15.88
C GLY A 84 20.40 -5.50 -14.59
N MET A 85 20.11 -4.85 -13.46
CA MET A 85 20.54 -5.31 -12.13
C MET A 85 19.46 -6.21 -11.47
N PRO A 86 19.85 -7.12 -10.56
CA PRO A 86 18.88 -7.94 -9.84
C PRO A 86 17.93 -7.08 -8.99
N TRP A 87 16.63 -7.25 -9.20
CA TRP A 87 15.59 -6.63 -8.36
C TRP A 87 15.50 -7.34 -7.00
N PRO A 88 15.54 -6.62 -5.87
CA PRO A 88 15.36 -7.19 -4.56
C PRO A 88 13.88 -7.40 -4.24
N ASP A 89 13.58 -8.43 -3.46
CA ASP A 89 12.21 -8.86 -3.10
C ASP A 89 11.73 -8.29 -1.75
N ASP A 90 12.41 -7.24 -1.26
CA ASP A 90 12.12 -6.56 -0.01
C ASP A 90 11.91 -5.05 -0.16
N ILE A 91 11.72 -4.58 -1.39
CA ILE A 91 11.37 -3.20 -1.71
C ILE A 91 10.20 -3.11 -2.70
N LEU A 92 9.53 -1.95 -2.70
CA LEU A 92 8.43 -1.63 -3.60
C LEU A 92 8.48 -0.14 -3.93
N ALA A 93 8.32 0.22 -5.21
CA ALA A 93 8.24 1.62 -5.62
C ALA A 93 6.87 2.21 -5.26
N VAL A 94 6.84 3.43 -4.74
CA VAL A 94 5.58 4.10 -4.40
C VAL A 94 5.49 5.43 -5.13
N TYR A 95 4.39 5.60 -5.86
CA TYR A 95 3.97 6.83 -6.50
C TYR A 95 2.75 7.39 -5.77
N ALA A 96 2.99 8.37 -4.89
CA ALA A 96 1.95 9.00 -4.08
C ALA A 96 1.11 9.96 -4.91
N LYS A 97 -0.17 10.11 -4.51
CA LYS A 97 -1.09 11.08 -5.15
C LYS A 97 -0.68 12.55 -4.98
N ARG A 98 0.19 12.83 -4.00
CA ARG A 98 0.61 14.17 -3.58
C ARG A 98 2.06 14.11 -3.12
N VAL A 99 2.68 15.29 -3.03
CA VAL A 99 4.03 15.45 -2.45
C VAL A 99 4.09 14.76 -1.09
N VAL A 100 5.13 13.97 -0.89
CA VAL A 100 5.32 13.13 0.29
C VAL A 100 5.73 13.99 1.48
N ASP A 101 4.95 13.90 2.57
CA ASP A 101 5.42 14.31 3.90
C ASP A 101 6.37 13.23 4.44
N VAL A 102 7.65 13.55 4.54
CA VAL A 102 8.69 12.56 4.82
C VAL A 102 8.52 11.99 6.22
N VAL A 103 8.34 10.67 6.28
CA VAL A 103 8.29 9.91 7.53
C VAL A 103 9.71 9.43 7.86
N PRO A 104 10.18 9.55 9.12
CA PRO A 104 11.46 8.99 9.52
C PRO A 104 11.57 7.50 9.17
N PHE A 105 12.71 7.07 8.64
CA PHE A 105 12.90 5.71 8.10
C PHE A 105 12.73 4.59 9.13
N ASN A 106 12.70 4.91 10.43
CA ASN A 106 12.49 3.98 11.54
C ASN A 106 11.03 3.93 12.02
N VAL A 107 10.12 4.69 11.39
CA VAL A 107 8.69 4.70 11.71
C VAL A 107 7.95 3.85 10.67
N PRO A 108 7.23 2.80 11.08
CA PRO A 108 6.47 1.98 10.16
C PRO A 108 5.25 2.73 9.61
N ILE A 109 4.92 2.44 8.36
CA ILE A 109 3.76 2.98 7.66
C ILE A 109 3.01 1.86 6.94
N VAL A 110 1.73 2.11 6.66
CA VAL A 110 0.96 1.36 5.67
C VAL A 110 0.72 2.26 4.47
N VAL A 111 1.08 1.78 3.29
CA VAL A 111 0.87 2.44 2.01
C VAL A 111 -0.26 1.73 1.28
N THR A 112 -1.27 2.48 0.86
CA THR A 112 -2.39 1.97 0.07
C THR A 112 -2.42 2.64 -1.29
N GLY A 113 -2.35 1.86 -2.35
CA GLY A 113 -2.36 2.33 -3.74
C GLY A 113 -2.97 1.28 -4.67
N VAL A 114 -2.87 1.49 -5.97
CA VAL A 114 -3.15 0.45 -6.98
C VAL A 114 -1.85 -0.32 -7.19
N LEU A 115 -1.90 -1.64 -7.02
CA LEU A 115 -0.74 -2.50 -7.26
C LEU A 115 -0.54 -2.66 -8.77
N GLU A 116 0.67 -2.42 -9.24
CA GLU A 116 1.06 -2.73 -10.61
C GLU A 116 2.29 -3.63 -10.61
N LEU A 117 2.19 -4.73 -11.35
CA LEU A 117 3.28 -5.67 -11.58
C LEU A 117 3.84 -5.48 -12.99
N GLY A 118 5.16 -5.58 -13.10
CA GLY A 118 5.85 -5.54 -14.38
C GLY A 118 7.03 -4.59 -14.37
N ASP A 119 7.89 -4.78 -15.36
CA ASP A 119 9.14 -4.04 -15.51
C ASP A 119 8.88 -2.66 -16.08
N GLU A 120 9.28 -1.62 -15.34
CA GLU A 120 9.16 -0.24 -15.78
C GLU A 120 10.35 0.58 -15.30
N VAL A 121 10.72 1.57 -16.09
CA VAL A 121 11.75 2.56 -15.74
C VAL A 121 11.08 3.91 -15.69
N ASP A 122 11.15 4.55 -14.53
CA ASP A 122 10.64 5.89 -14.37
C ASP A 122 11.36 6.85 -15.32
N PRO A 123 10.65 7.56 -16.21
CA PRO A 123 11.29 8.42 -17.20
C PRO A 123 11.94 9.68 -16.59
N GLU A 124 11.53 10.10 -15.39
CA GLU A 124 12.06 11.29 -14.72
C GLU A 124 13.17 10.96 -13.70
N LEU A 125 13.02 9.85 -12.98
CA LEU A 125 13.91 9.43 -11.91
C LEU A 125 14.94 8.38 -12.37
N GLY A 126 14.70 7.71 -13.49
CA GLY A 126 15.51 6.59 -13.96
C GLY A 126 15.41 5.34 -13.08
N PHE A 127 14.45 5.31 -12.13
CA PHE A 127 14.29 4.21 -11.19
C PHE A 127 13.61 3.02 -11.87
N TYR A 128 14.27 1.86 -11.87
CA TYR A 128 13.67 0.62 -12.36
C TYR A 128 12.81 -0.01 -11.26
N SER A 129 11.61 -0.49 -11.60
CA SER A 129 10.74 -1.23 -10.69
C SER A 129 10.07 -2.44 -11.34
N LYS A 130 9.95 -3.53 -10.59
CA LYS A 130 9.13 -4.71 -10.98
C LYS A 130 7.74 -4.70 -10.34
N VAL A 131 7.60 -4.01 -9.21
CA VAL A 131 6.36 -3.86 -8.45
C VAL A 131 6.27 -2.45 -7.93
N ARG A 132 5.08 -1.87 -8.01
CA ARG A 132 4.81 -0.52 -7.56
C ARG A 132 3.39 -0.36 -7.03
N LEU A 133 3.23 0.64 -6.17
CA LEU A 133 1.93 1.18 -5.80
C LEU A 133 1.79 2.55 -6.43
N VAL A 134 0.84 2.69 -7.36
CA VAL A 134 0.46 3.97 -7.95
C VAL A 134 -0.76 4.54 -7.25
N ASP A 135 -1.02 5.84 -7.44
CA ASP A 135 -2.13 6.52 -6.79
C ASP A 135 -2.16 6.27 -5.26
N ALA A 136 -0.98 6.30 -4.65
CA ALA A 136 -0.80 5.86 -3.28
C ALA A 136 -1.07 6.96 -2.24
N THR A 137 -1.55 6.53 -1.08
CA THR A 137 -1.61 7.30 0.16
C THR A 137 -1.03 6.46 1.29
N PHE A 138 -0.50 7.09 2.33
CA PHE A 138 0.09 6.35 3.45
C PHE A 138 -0.30 6.93 4.80
N SER A 139 -0.21 6.09 5.83
CA SER A 139 -0.44 6.46 7.23
C SER A 139 0.57 5.78 8.13
N ARG A 140 0.96 6.45 9.21
CA ARG A 140 1.75 5.84 10.29
C ARG A 140 0.90 4.77 10.98
N VAL A 141 1.56 3.72 11.46
CA VAL A 141 0.96 2.66 12.29
C VAL A 141 1.00 3.06 13.75
#